data_AF-A0A844T1L9-F1
#
_entry.id   AF-A0A844T1L9-F1
#
_cell.length_a   1.000
_cell.length_b   1.000
_cell.length_c   1.000
_cell.angle_alpha   90.00
_cell.angle_beta   90.00
_cell.angle_gamma   90.00
#
_symmetry.space_group_name_H-M   'P 1'
#
loop_
_entity.id
_entity.type
_entity.pdbx_description
1 polymer ?
#
loop_
_entity_poly.entity_id
_entity_poly.type
_entity_poly.pdbx_seq_one_letter_code
_entity_poly.pdbx_strand_id
1 'polypeptide(L)'
;MRVLRKSETDARLAAVRTDLVAAKARLAEIDTRRAAALEDSRAFATWSGERQSAATEIDRLEQLIASVIADDEASRKDEAEAAVRKRIVAARKNNAAVAERMRTEYPKLAAQLKALARDVALSQLETNAINRALPEGTPHLQDANNLARGRAAIPRENVSEKTVSLWVRATDGSLMGDQDAIVDVGGIGHLFVNNTRVDCVRREFRSIQYHPEIWCEIPEHFHKHLSLPNCDRQGADFQGHFLIEEHVAALDLDPAKQDKEQRRPVQTELIPTSDWVVPETKPIGEAAAANE
;
A
#
# COMPACT_ATOMS: atom_id res chain seq x y z
N MET A 1 -2.60 -0.27 32.88
CA MET A 1 -2.45 0.84 33.84
C MET A 1 -3.19 2.11 33.45
N ARG A 2 -3.04 2.62 32.21
CA ARG A 2 -3.72 3.87 31.74
C ARG A 2 -5.25 3.85 31.82
N VAL A 3 -5.87 2.71 31.49
CA VAL A 3 -7.33 2.52 31.56
C VAL A 3 -7.82 2.56 33.01
N LEU A 4 -7.04 2.00 33.95
CA LEU A 4 -7.39 1.94 35.37
C LEU A 4 -7.28 3.31 36.07
N ARG A 5 -6.27 4.12 35.74
CA ARG A 5 -6.14 5.49 36.27
C ARG A 5 -7.21 6.43 35.73
N LYS A 6 -7.51 6.36 34.43
CA LYS A 6 -8.58 7.16 33.83
C LYS A 6 -9.92 6.86 34.49
N SER A 7 -10.24 5.58 34.72
CA SER A 7 -11.47 5.20 35.43
C SER A 7 -11.50 5.68 36.89
N GLU A 8 -10.35 5.81 37.55
CA GLU A 8 -10.26 6.30 38.93
C GLU A 8 -10.43 7.82 39.02
N THR A 9 -9.78 8.59 38.14
CA THR A 9 -10.00 10.05 38.03
C THR A 9 -11.45 10.36 37.65
N ASP A 10 -12.01 9.62 36.68
CA ASP A 10 -13.40 9.80 36.24
C ASP A 10 -14.39 9.50 37.37
N ALA A 11 -14.16 8.44 38.15
CA ALA A 11 -14.96 8.11 39.33
C ALA A 11 -14.87 9.20 40.41
N ARG A 12 -13.66 9.72 40.66
CA ARG A 12 -13.44 10.81 41.62
C ARG A 12 -14.12 12.11 41.18
N LEU A 13 -14.04 12.46 39.90
CA LEU A 13 -14.74 13.63 39.35
C LEU A 13 -16.25 13.48 39.42
N ALA A 14 -16.79 12.28 39.13
CA ALA A 14 -18.20 11.99 39.28
C ALA A 14 -18.66 12.19 40.74
N ALA A 15 -17.92 11.66 41.71
CA ALA A 15 -18.23 11.83 43.14
C ALA A 15 -18.26 13.31 43.55
N VAL A 16 -17.20 14.07 43.23
CA VAL A 16 -17.14 15.50 43.60
C VAL A 16 -18.22 16.33 42.89
N ARG A 17 -18.61 15.96 41.66
CA ARG A 17 -19.74 16.60 40.95
C ARG A 17 -21.08 16.30 41.60
N THR A 18 -21.30 15.06 42.06
CA THR A 18 -22.49 14.71 42.84
C THR A 18 -22.56 15.53 44.13
N ASP A 19 -21.44 15.67 44.84
CA ASP A 19 -21.36 16.48 46.05
C ASP A 19 -21.64 17.97 45.76
N LEU A 20 -21.13 18.50 44.64
CA LEU A 20 -21.41 19.87 44.20
C LEU A 20 -22.90 20.10 43.90
N VAL A 21 -23.56 19.14 43.24
CA VAL A 21 -25.00 19.21 42.99
C VAL A 21 -25.78 19.20 44.31
N ALA A 22 -25.40 18.33 45.25
CA ALA A 22 -26.01 18.29 46.58
C ALA A 22 -25.79 19.60 47.37
N ALA A 23 -24.59 20.18 47.31
CA ALA A 23 -24.28 21.46 47.94
C ALA A 23 -25.09 22.62 47.35
N LYS A 24 -25.25 22.66 46.01
CA LYS A 24 -26.10 23.64 45.32
C LYS A 24 -27.58 23.49 45.69
N ALA A 25 -28.09 22.26 45.78
CA ALA A 25 -29.44 21.98 46.23
C ALA A 25 -29.68 22.45 47.67
N ARG A 26 -28.73 22.19 48.58
CA ARG A 26 -28.78 22.65 49.97
C ARG A 26 -28.79 24.17 50.09
N LEU A 27 -27.97 24.88 49.29
CA LEU A 27 -27.99 26.35 49.27
C LEU A 27 -29.36 26.88 48.83
N ALA A 28 -29.96 26.28 47.79
CA ALA A 28 -31.30 26.66 47.34
C ALA A 28 -32.36 26.46 48.43
N GLU A 29 -32.30 25.35 49.18
CA GLU A 29 -33.18 25.10 50.33
C GLU A 29 -33.00 26.17 51.43
N ILE A 30 -31.76 26.51 51.78
CA ILE A 30 -31.46 27.59 52.74
C ILE A 30 -32.04 28.93 52.26
N ASP A 31 -31.92 29.24 50.97
CA ASP A 31 -32.44 30.49 50.41
C ASP A 31 -33.98 30.59 50.51
N THR A 32 -34.73 29.48 50.45
CA THR A 32 -36.20 29.50 50.63
C THR A 32 -36.64 29.94 52.03
N ARG A 33 -35.81 29.70 53.06
CA ARG A 33 -36.09 30.08 54.46
C ARG A 33 -35.82 31.56 54.77
N ARG A 34 -35.32 32.33 53.80
CA ARG A 34 -34.91 33.73 53.99
C ARG A 34 -36.03 34.63 54.52
N ALA A 35 -37.24 34.50 54.00
CA ALA A 35 -38.36 35.38 54.37
C ALA A 35 -38.70 35.26 55.87
N ALA A 36 -38.81 34.04 56.39
CA ALA A 36 -39.05 33.78 57.81
C ALA A 36 -37.86 34.24 58.69
N ALA A 37 -36.63 34.12 58.18
CA ALA A 37 -35.45 34.56 58.92
C ALA A 37 -35.35 36.09 59.08
N LEU A 38 -36.01 36.90 58.24
CA LEU A 38 -35.99 38.37 58.33
C LEU A 38 -36.83 38.92 59.49
N GLU A 39 -37.74 38.11 60.06
CA GLU A 39 -38.65 38.53 61.12
C GLU A 39 -38.00 38.55 62.51
N ASP A 40 -36.87 37.85 62.68
CA ASP A 40 -36.12 37.77 63.94
C ASP A 40 -34.61 37.88 63.72
N SER A 41 -33.95 38.73 64.51
CA SER A 41 -32.52 39.02 64.37
C SER A 41 -31.64 37.78 64.58
N ARG A 42 -32.03 36.87 65.48
CA ARG A 42 -31.27 35.65 65.77
C ARG A 42 -31.48 34.59 64.68
N ALA A 43 -32.69 34.48 64.15
CA ALA A 43 -33.00 33.66 62.99
C ALA A 43 -32.22 34.13 61.75
N PHE A 44 -32.14 35.44 61.50
CA PHE A 44 -31.36 36.02 60.42
C PHE A 44 -29.87 35.68 60.52
N ALA A 45 -29.27 35.83 61.72
CA ALA A 45 -27.87 35.52 61.94
C ALA A 45 -27.55 34.03 61.66
N THR A 46 -28.45 33.14 62.07
CA THR A 46 -28.32 31.69 61.82
C THR A 46 -28.40 31.38 60.33
N TRP A 47 -29.42 31.90 59.64
CA TRP A 47 -29.59 31.73 58.20
C TRP A 47 -28.39 32.25 57.41
N SER A 48 -27.89 33.43 57.75
CA SER A 48 -26.74 34.05 57.08
C SER A 48 -25.47 33.20 57.23
N GLY A 49 -25.22 32.65 58.44
CA GLY A 49 -24.11 31.73 58.70
C GLY A 49 -24.22 30.42 57.90
N GLU A 50 -25.40 29.80 57.88
CA GLU A 50 -25.66 28.58 57.10
C GLU A 50 -25.46 28.82 55.60
N ARG A 51 -25.97 29.94 55.08
CA ARG A 51 -25.84 30.33 53.68
C ARG A 51 -24.38 30.56 53.30
N GLN A 52 -23.63 31.29 54.12
CA GLN A 52 -22.21 31.55 53.89
C GLN A 52 -21.40 30.24 53.91
N SER A 53 -21.69 29.34 54.85
CA SER A 53 -21.04 28.02 54.91
C SER A 53 -21.35 27.20 53.66
N ALA A 54 -22.60 27.18 53.19
CA ALA A 54 -22.99 26.45 51.98
C ALA A 54 -22.35 27.03 50.71
N ALA A 55 -22.28 28.37 50.60
CA ALA A 55 -21.58 29.04 49.50
C ALA A 55 -20.08 28.71 49.49
N THR A 56 -19.43 28.74 50.65
CA THR A 56 -18.00 28.40 50.79
C THR A 56 -17.72 26.95 50.41
N GLU A 57 -18.64 26.04 50.72
CA GLU A 57 -18.51 24.62 50.32
C GLU A 57 -18.64 24.41 48.82
N ILE A 58 -19.53 25.16 48.15
CA ILE A 58 -19.63 25.17 46.68
C ILE A 58 -18.30 25.62 46.07
N ASP A 59 -17.74 26.74 46.54
CA ASP A 59 -16.46 27.27 46.06
C ASP A 59 -15.33 26.25 46.25
N ARG A 60 -15.26 25.60 47.42
CA ARG A 60 -14.28 24.54 47.71
C ARG A 60 -14.41 23.35 46.74
N LEU A 61 -15.63 22.91 46.47
CA LEU A 61 -15.90 21.78 45.55
C LEU A 61 -15.57 22.13 44.10
N GLU A 62 -15.85 23.36 43.65
CA GLU A 62 -15.47 23.84 42.32
C GLU A 62 -13.94 23.92 42.15
N GLN A 63 -13.22 24.42 43.16
CA GLN A 63 -11.76 24.40 43.19
C GLN A 63 -11.19 22.98 43.21
N LEU A 64 -11.82 22.05 43.96
CA LEU A 64 -11.41 20.65 43.99
C LEU A 64 -11.58 19.98 42.62
N ILE A 65 -12.68 20.25 41.91
CA ILE A 65 -12.86 19.77 40.52
C ILE A 65 -11.75 20.30 39.62
N ALA A 66 -11.46 21.60 39.68
CA ALA A 66 -10.40 22.20 38.86
C ALA A 66 -9.02 21.58 39.16
N SER A 67 -8.70 21.35 40.44
CA SER A 67 -7.46 20.67 40.85
C SER A 67 -7.37 19.24 40.31
N VAL A 68 -8.44 18.45 40.44
CA VAL A 68 -8.44 17.05 39.96
C VAL A 68 -8.26 16.98 38.44
N ILE A 69 -8.86 17.91 37.69
CA ILE A 69 -8.66 18.01 36.23
C ILE A 69 -7.21 18.37 35.91
N ALA A 70 -6.65 19.38 36.57
CA ALA A 70 -5.27 19.82 36.33
C ALA A 70 -4.25 18.71 36.65
N ASP A 71 -4.44 17.98 37.75
CA ASP A 71 -3.56 16.85 38.13
C ASP A 71 -3.60 15.72 37.09
N ASP A 72 -4.79 15.40 36.56
CA ASP A 72 -4.94 14.37 35.52
C ASP A 72 -4.29 14.80 34.20
N GLU A 73 -4.43 16.07 33.80
CA GLU A 73 -3.78 16.61 32.62
C GLU A 73 -2.25 16.59 32.75
N ALA A 74 -1.70 17.02 33.90
CA ALA A 74 -0.28 16.97 34.19
C ALA A 74 0.26 15.53 34.12
N SER A 75 -0.44 14.59 34.77
CA SER A 75 -0.10 13.16 34.75
C SER A 75 -0.09 12.59 33.32
N ARG A 76 -1.10 12.93 32.49
CA ARG A 76 -1.15 12.51 31.09
C ARG A 76 0.02 13.04 30.28
N LYS A 77 0.44 14.28 30.53
CA LYS A 77 1.59 14.91 29.86
C LYS A 77 2.88 14.19 30.24
N ASP A 78 3.09 13.94 31.53
CA ASP A 78 4.28 13.23 32.03
C ASP A 78 4.38 11.81 31.49
N GLU A 79 3.26 11.08 31.43
CA GLU A 79 3.19 9.75 30.81
C GLU A 79 3.54 9.79 29.31
N ALA A 80 3.03 10.79 28.58
CA ALA A 80 3.32 10.95 27.16
C ALA A 80 4.81 11.27 26.93
N GLU A 81 5.38 12.19 27.71
CA GLU A 81 6.80 12.51 27.64
C GLU A 81 7.68 11.31 28.01
N ALA A 82 7.33 10.55 29.05
CA ALA A 82 8.04 9.34 29.43
C ALA A 82 8.01 8.28 28.32
N ALA A 83 6.87 8.10 27.64
CA ALA A 83 6.75 7.20 26.50
C ALA A 83 7.64 7.64 25.32
N VAL A 84 7.69 8.94 25.02
CA VAL A 84 8.58 9.49 23.98
C VAL A 84 10.05 9.30 24.37
N ARG A 85 10.44 9.61 25.61
CA ARG A 85 11.80 9.39 26.12
C ARG A 85 12.22 7.92 25.98
N LYS A 86 11.33 6.98 26.32
CA LYS A 86 11.59 5.54 26.15
C LYS A 86 11.83 5.16 24.68
N ARG A 87 11.01 5.69 23.75
CA ARG A 87 11.19 5.48 22.31
C ARG A 87 12.52 6.04 21.82
N ILE A 88 12.91 7.23 22.26
CA ILE A 88 14.19 7.85 21.91
C ILE A 88 15.37 6.99 22.38
N VAL A 89 15.34 6.48 23.62
CA VAL A 89 16.40 5.61 24.14
C VAL A 89 16.49 4.30 23.34
N ALA A 90 15.35 3.69 23.01
CA ALA A 90 15.32 2.48 22.19
C ALA A 90 15.88 2.73 20.78
N ALA A 91 15.47 3.84 20.14
CA ALA A 91 15.97 4.24 18.82
C ALA A 91 17.48 4.51 18.84
N ARG A 92 18.00 5.23 19.85
CA ARG A 92 19.44 5.46 20.01
C ARG A 92 20.22 4.16 20.15
N LYS A 93 19.72 3.20 20.95
CA LYS A 93 20.34 1.89 21.10
C LYS A 93 20.35 1.11 19.78
N ASN A 94 19.23 1.10 19.06
CA ASN A 94 19.12 0.45 17.76
C ASN A 94 20.10 1.06 16.75
N ASN A 95 20.12 2.40 16.64
CA ASN A 95 21.01 3.10 15.72
C ASN A 95 22.48 2.87 16.05
N ALA A 96 22.86 2.83 17.33
CA ALA A 96 24.22 2.50 17.75
C ALA A 96 24.61 1.06 17.34
N ALA A 97 23.71 0.09 17.50
CA ALA A 97 23.95 -1.28 17.09
C ALA A 97 24.10 -1.41 15.57
N VAL A 98 23.23 -0.74 14.79
CA VAL A 98 23.32 -0.71 13.33
C VAL A 98 24.61 -0.02 12.87
N ALA A 99 24.97 1.10 13.47
CA ALA A 99 26.22 1.80 13.16
C ALA A 99 27.45 0.92 13.42
N GLU A 100 27.44 0.10 14.48
CA GLU A 100 28.54 -0.82 14.75
C GLU A 100 28.64 -1.95 13.72
N ARG A 101 27.50 -2.48 13.27
CA ARG A 101 27.46 -3.42 12.14
C ARG A 101 27.98 -2.77 10.87
N MET A 102 27.61 -1.52 10.59
CA MET A 102 28.16 -0.77 9.46
C MET A 102 29.67 -0.57 9.58
N ARG A 103 30.25 -0.39 10.77
CA ARG A 103 31.71 -0.28 10.90
C ARG A 103 32.43 -1.60 10.70
N THR A 104 31.81 -2.72 11.10
CA THR A 104 32.50 -4.02 11.20
C THR A 104 32.18 -4.98 10.06
N GLU A 105 30.93 -5.03 9.60
CA GLU A 105 30.44 -5.94 8.55
C GLU A 105 30.59 -5.31 7.16
N TYR A 106 30.24 -4.03 6.99
CA TYR A 106 30.25 -3.37 5.68
C TYR A 106 31.62 -3.42 4.97
N PRO A 107 32.78 -3.17 5.63
CA PRO A 107 34.06 -3.26 4.94
C PRO A 107 34.35 -4.66 4.41
N LYS A 108 33.91 -5.70 5.13
CA LYS A 108 34.08 -7.11 4.72
C LYS A 108 33.22 -7.43 3.51
N LEU A 109 31.94 -7.06 3.55
CA LEU A 109 31.02 -7.25 2.44
C LEU A 109 31.46 -6.46 1.20
N ALA A 110 31.87 -5.21 1.38
CA ALA A 110 32.40 -4.39 0.30
C ALA A 110 33.69 -4.97 -0.30
N ALA A 111 34.58 -5.54 0.52
CA ALA A 111 35.78 -6.22 0.05
C ALA A 111 35.45 -7.49 -0.75
N GLN A 112 34.53 -8.33 -0.26
CA GLN A 112 34.05 -9.53 -0.97
C GLN A 112 33.43 -9.18 -2.32
N LEU A 113 32.59 -8.14 -2.35
CA LEU A 113 31.93 -7.71 -3.57
C LEU A 113 32.93 -7.16 -4.60
N LYS A 114 33.92 -6.38 -4.15
CA LYS A 114 35.00 -5.87 -5.00
C LYS A 114 35.88 -7.00 -5.53
N ALA A 115 36.17 -8.01 -4.71
CA ALA A 115 36.91 -9.19 -5.15
C ALA A 115 36.15 -9.93 -6.25
N LEU A 116 34.87 -10.23 -6.04
CA LEU A 116 34.03 -10.87 -7.04
C LEU A 116 33.92 -10.05 -8.34
N ALA A 117 33.73 -8.73 -8.23
CA ALA A 117 33.70 -7.86 -9.41
C ALA A 117 35.01 -7.89 -10.20
N ARG A 118 36.16 -7.93 -9.50
CA ARG A 118 37.48 -8.07 -10.11
C ARG A 118 37.63 -9.40 -10.82
N ASP A 119 37.23 -10.50 -10.18
CA ASP A 119 37.35 -11.85 -10.74
C ASP A 119 36.49 -12.00 -12.00
N VAL A 120 35.24 -11.49 -11.97
CA VAL A 120 34.36 -11.46 -13.16
C VAL A 120 34.98 -10.63 -14.28
N ALA A 121 35.56 -9.46 -13.97
CA ALA A 121 36.20 -8.61 -14.98
C ALA A 121 37.44 -9.28 -15.61
N LEU A 122 38.30 -9.90 -14.79
CA LEU A 122 39.48 -10.62 -15.26
C LEU A 122 39.08 -11.81 -16.15
N SER A 123 38.10 -12.61 -15.70
CA SER A 123 37.56 -13.71 -16.50
C SER A 123 37.00 -13.24 -17.84
N GLN A 124 36.24 -12.14 -17.86
CA GLN A 124 35.73 -11.58 -19.11
C GLN A 124 36.85 -11.13 -20.06
N LEU A 125 37.89 -10.45 -19.53
CA LEU A 125 39.01 -9.99 -20.34
C LEU A 125 39.75 -11.16 -20.97
N GLU A 126 39.97 -12.23 -20.21
CA GLU A 126 40.60 -13.46 -20.69
C GLU A 126 39.73 -14.16 -21.75
N THR A 127 38.45 -14.37 -21.47
CA THR A 127 37.49 -14.95 -22.44
C THR A 127 37.44 -14.14 -23.73
N ASN A 128 37.42 -12.80 -23.64
CA ASN A 128 37.43 -11.94 -24.82
C ASN A 128 38.75 -12.05 -25.61
N ALA A 129 39.89 -12.16 -24.92
CA ALA A 129 41.18 -12.35 -25.57
C ALA A 129 41.24 -13.69 -26.31
N ILE A 130 40.73 -14.77 -25.69
CA ILE A 130 40.64 -16.09 -26.31
C ILE A 130 39.70 -16.06 -27.51
N ASN A 131 38.49 -15.51 -27.37
CA ASN A 131 37.50 -15.44 -28.45
C ASN A 131 38.02 -14.67 -29.68
N ARG A 132 38.84 -13.63 -29.48
CA ARG A 132 39.49 -12.91 -30.59
C ARG A 132 40.56 -13.73 -31.32
N ALA A 133 41.16 -14.69 -30.64
CA ALA A 133 42.19 -15.56 -31.19
C ALA A 133 41.64 -16.88 -31.76
N LEU A 134 40.32 -17.12 -31.68
CA LEU A 134 39.70 -18.35 -32.16
C LEU A 134 39.72 -18.44 -33.70
N PRO A 135 39.95 -19.64 -34.28
CA PRO A 135 39.80 -19.86 -35.70
C PRO A 135 38.36 -19.63 -36.18
N GLU A 136 38.20 -19.19 -37.42
CA GLU A 136 36.90 -18.99 -38.05
C GLU A 136 36.05 -20.28 -38.01
N GLY A 137 34.77 -20.14 -37.68
CA GLY A 137 33.84 -21.26 -37.51
C GLY A 137 33.88 -21.94 -36.13
N THR A 138 34.80 -21.56 -35.24
CA THR A 138 34.81 -22.07 -33.86
C THR A 138 33.79 -21.32 -33.00
N PRO A 139 32.91 -22.02 -32.25
CA PRO A 139 31.98 -21.37 -31.33
C PRO A 139 32.72 -20.54 -30.27
N HIS A 140 32.24 -19.32 -30.02
CA HIS A 140 32.79 -18.46 -28.98
C HIS A 140 32.54 -19.04 -27.58
N LEU A 141 33.51 -18.87 -26.70
CA LEU A 141 33.35 -19.15 -25.28
C LEU A 141 32.37 -18.15 -24.66
N GLN A 142 31.47 -18.66 -23.82
CA GLN A 142 30.61 -17.83 -22.99
C GLN A 142 31.39 -17.28 -21.79
N ASP A 143 31.18 -16.02 -21.46
CA ASP A 143 31.74 -15.44 -20.25
C ASP A 143 30.97 -15.83 -18.99
N ALA A 144 31.61 -15.64 -17.84
CA ALA A 144 31.06 -16.00 -16.54
C ALA A 144 29.75 -15.26 -16.21
N ASN A 145 29.55 -14.03 -16.69
CA ASN A 145 28.32 -13.26 -16.45
C ASN A 145 27.15 -13.87 -17.23
N ASN A 146 27.37 -14.23 -18.49
CA ASN A 146 26.38 -14.93 -19.32
C ASN A 146 26.10 -16.34 -18.82
N LEU A 147 27.09 -17.06 -18.29
CA LEU A 147 26.87 -18.38 -17.68
C LEU A 147 26.01 -18.30 -16.41
N ALA A 148 26.24 -17.30 -15.56
CA ALA A 148 25.54 -17.17 -14.29
C ALA A 148 24.15 -16.52 -14.42
N ARG A 149 23.98 -15.60 -15.37
CA ARG A 149 22.82 -14.71 -15.45
C ARG A 149 22.15 -14.67 -16.83
N GLY A 150 22.81 -15.22 -17.85
CA GLY A 150 22.24 -15.32 -19.18
C GLY A 150 21.02 -16.21 -19.18
N ARG A 151 20.00 -15.81 -19.95
CA ARG A 151 18.83 -16.65 -20.22
C ARG A 151 18.88 -17.08 -21.66
N ALA A 152 18.88 -18.39 -21.86
CA ALA A 152 18.76 -18.96 -23.20
C ALA A 152 17.43 -18.53 -23.82
N ALA A 153 17.45 -18.28 -25.13
CA ALA A 153 16.21 -18.04 -25.85
C ALA A 153 15.31 -19.27 -25.75
N ILE A 154 14.05 -19.05 -25.34
CA ILE A 154 13.05 -20.11 -25.28
C ILE A 154 12.04 -19.80 -26.38
N PRO A 155 11.92 -20.66 -27.40
CA PRO A 155 11.00 -20.42 -28.50
C PRO A 155 9.55 -20.36 -28.00
N ARG A 156 8.70 -19.75 -28.84
CA ARG A 156 7.25 -19.83 -28.66
C ARG A 156 6.81 -21.29 -28.63
N GLU A 157 5.99 -21.64 -27.64
CA GLU A 157 5.43 -22.98 -27.50
C GLU A 157 3.91 -22.88 -27.48
N ASN A 158 3.25 -23.51 -28.44
CA ASN A 158 1.79 -23.57 -28.46
C ASN A 158 1.32 -24.66 -27.50
N VAL A 159 0.50 -24.26 -26.53
CA VAL A 159 -0.06 -25.13 -25.49
C VAL A 159 -1.35 -25.81 -25.98
N SER A 160 -2.22 -25.05 -26.65
CA SER A 160 -3.45 -25.59 -27.22
C SER A 160 -3.95 -24.72 -28.38
N GLU A 161 -4.70 -25.35 -29.28
CA GLU A 161 -5.35 -24.70 -30.42
C GLU A 161 -6.80 -25.16 -30.50
N LYS A 162 -7.74 -24.22 -30.58
CA LYS A 162 -9.17 -24.51 -30.73
C LYS A 162 -9.87 -23.46 -31.58
N THR A 163 -10.91 -23.87 -32.30
CA THR A 163 -11.79 -22.94 -33.01
C THR A 163 -12.87 -22.44 -32.05
N VAL A 164 -13.04 -21.12 -31.97
CA VAL A 164 -14.08 -20.45 -31.17
C VAL A 164 -14.87 -19.51 -32.05
N SER A 165 -16.19 -19.50 -31.90
CA SER A 165 -17.06 -18.53 -32.54
C SER A 165 -17.33 -17.38 -31.58
N LEU A 166 -16.89 -16.18 -31.92
CA LEU A 166 -17.05 -14.96 -31.11
C LEU A 166 -17.84 -13.91 -31.88
N TRP A 167 -18.59 -13.09 -31.16
CA TRP A 167 -19.24 -11.91 -31.70
C TRP A 167 -18.23 -10.79 -31.93
N VAL A 168 -18.27 -10.25 -33.14
CA VAL A 168 -17.54 -9.06 -33.56
C VAL A 168 -18.52 -7.99 -34.00
N ARG A 169 -18.10 -6.73 -33.96
CA ARG A 169 -18.90 -5.63 -34.48
C ARG A 169 -19.07 -5.76 -35.99
N ALA A 170 -20.30 -5.56 -36.48
CA ALA A 170 -20.66 -5.70 -37.89
C ALA A 170 -20.04 -4.63 -38.82
N THR A 171 -19.53 -3.52 -38.28
CA THR A 171 -18.97 -2.42 -39.07
C THR A 171 -17.49 -2.58 -39.38
N ASP A 172 -16.70 -3.00 -38.38
CA ASP A 172 -15.23 -2.98 -38.43
C ASP A 172 -14.60 -4.33 -38.07
N GLY A 173 -15.40 -5.32 -37.67
CA GLY A 173 -14.91 -6.64 -37.28
C GLY A 173 -14.19 -6.68 -35.92
N SER A 174 -14.28 -5.61 -35.11
CA SER A 174 -13.65 -5.55 -33.78
C SER A 174 -14.31 -6.53 -32.81
N LEU A 175 -13.52 -7.16 -31.95
CA LEU A 175 -14.02 -8.09 -30.95
C LEU A 175 -14.87 -7.37 -29.89
N MET A 176 -16.03 -7.93 -29.56
CA MET A 176 -16.87 -7.40 -28.49
C MET A 176 -16.32 -7.79 -27.12
N GLY A 177 -16.13 -6.81 -26.23
CA GLY A 177 -15.54 -7.05 -24.90
C GLY A 177 -16.42 -7.91 -23.98
N ASP A 178 -17.74 -7.80 -24.11
CA ASP A 178 -18.72 -8.64 -23.40
C ASP A 178 -19.48 -9.49 -24.44
N GLN A 179 -19.16 -10.78 -24.47
CA GLN A 179 -19.74 -11.74 -25.41
C GLN A 179 -21.12 -12.23 -24.97
N ASP A 180 -21.41 -12.19 -23.68
CA ASP A 180 -22.62 -12.76 -23.08
C ASP A 180 -23.77 -11.74 -23.06
N ALA A 181 -23.47 -10.44 -23.11
CA ALA A 181 -24.47 -9.37 -23.18
C ALA A 181 -25.13 -9.20 -24.56
N ILE A 182 -24.71 -9.95 -25.58
CA ILE A 182 -25.18 -9.81 -26.96
C ILE A 182 -26.45 -10.64 -27.16
N VAL A 183 -27.53 -9.97 -27.58
CA VAL A 183 -28.81 -10.63 -27.87
C VAL A 183 -28.82 -11.07 -29.32
N ASP A 184 -28.88 -12.38 -29.57
CA ASP A 184 -28.94 -12.98 -30.91
C ASP A 184 -30.37 -12.97 -31.46
N VAL A 185 -30.57 -12.32 -32.61
CA VAL A 185 -31.83 -12.31 -33.35
C VAL A 185 -31.57 -12.80 -34.77
N GLY A 186 -31.63 -14.13 -34.95
CA GLY A 186 -31.55 -14.76 -36.27
C GLY A 186 -30.16 -14.72 -36.91
N GLY A 187 -29.08 -14.78 -36.12
CA GLY A 187 -27.69 -14.79 -36.59
C GLY A 187 -27.03 -13.41 -36.63
N ILE A 188 -27.78 -12.34 -36.33
CA ILE A 188 -27.25 -11.01 -36.08
C ILE A 188 -27.47 -10.70 -34.59
N GLY A 189 -26.38 -10.37 -33.90
CA GLY A 189 -26.39 -10.00 -32.50
C GLY A 189 -26.56 -8.49 -32.32
N HIS A 190 -27.21 -8.06 -31.26
CA HIS A 190 -27.31 -6.64 -30.91
C HIS A 190 -26.83 -6.40 -29.48
N LEU A 191 -26.01 -5.36 -29.30
CA LEU A 191 -25.60 -4.86 -27.99
C LEU A 191 -25.98 -3.39 -27.87
N PHE A 192 -26.57 -2.99 -26.75
CA PHE A 192 -26.84 -1.58 -26.44
C PHE A 192 -25.71 -1.02 -25.58
N VAL A 193 -24.94 -0.09 -26.14
CA VAL A 193 -23.90 0.66 -25.41
C VAL A 193 -24.34 2.11 -25.34
N ASN A 194 -24.57 2.65 -24.14
CA ASN A 194 -25.04 4.03 -23.93
C ASN A 194 -26.29 4.37 -24.78
N ASN A 195 -27.29 3.49 -24.78
CA ASN A 195 -28.53 3.62 -25.56
C ASN A 195 -28.34 3.62 -27.09
N THR A 196 -27.14 3.30 -27.59
CA THR A 196 -26.85 3.11 -29.01
C THR A 196 -26.81 1.63 -29.34
N ARG A 197 -27.56 1.21 -30.35
CA ARG A 197 -27.54 -0.17 -30.85
C ARG A 197 -26.28 -0.40 -31.70
N VAL A 198 -25.51 -1.40 -31.34
CA VAL A 198 -24.35 -1.88 -32.08
C VAL A 198 -24.68 -3.25 -32.64
N ASP A 199 -24.70 -3.37 -33.97
CA ASP A 199 -24.90 -4.65 -34.64
C ASP A 199 -23.61 -5.48 -34.61
N CYS A 200 -23.76 -6.77 -34.33
CA CYS A 200 -22.70 -7.73 -34.14
C CYS A 200 -22.96 -8.98 -35.00
N VAL A 201 -21.91 -9.60 -35.49
CA VAL A 201 -21.97 -10.86 -36.25
C VAL A 201 -21.02 -11.89 -35.64
N ARG A 202 -21.38 -13.18 -35.73
CA ARG A 202 -20.48 -14.25 -35.29
C ARG A 202 -19.39 -14.49 -36.31
N ARG A 203 -18.16 -14.65 -35.83
CA ARG A 203 -17.01 -15.03 -36.64
C ARG A 203 -16.21 -16.11 -35.93
N GLU A 204 -15.69 -17.02 -36.73
CA GLU A 204 -14.81 -18.07 -36.25
C GLU A 204 -13.37 -17.55 -36.13
N PHE A 205 -12.76 -17.86 -35.00
CA PHE A 205 -11.38 -17.57 -34.68
C PHE A 205 -10.68 -18.86 -34.29
N ARG A 206 -9.44 -18.99 -34.75
CA ARG A 206 -8.49 -19.93 -34.18
C ARG A 206 -7.89 -19.29 -32.93
N SER A 207 -8.23 -19.83 -31.77
CA SER A 207 -7.69 -19.46 -30.47
C SER A 207 -6.49 -20.34 -30.16
N ILE A 208 -5.30 -19.73 -30.13
CA ILE A 208 -4.04 -20.39 -29.80
C ILE A 208 -3.63 -19.92 -28.42
N GLN A 209 -3.57 -20.84 -27.46
CA GLN A 209 -2.91 -20.59 -26.19
C GLN A 209 -1.45 -20.96 -26.32
N TYR A 210 -0.56 -20.05 -25.96
CA TYR A 210 0.88 -20.26 -26.13
C TYR A 210 1.67 -19.61 -24.99
N HIS A 211 2.87 -20.13 -24.78
CA HIS A 211 3.88 -19.45 -24.01
C HIS A 211 4.67 -18.49 -24.92
N PRO A 212 4.78 -17.20 -24.56
CA PRO A 212 5.42 -16.21 -25.41
C PRO A 212 6.92 -16.48 -25.54
N GLU A 213 7.48 -16.24 -26.71
CA GLU A 213 8.91 -16.34 -26.96
C GLU A 213 9.69 -15.48 -25.95
N ILE A 214 10.72 -16.06 -25.35
CA ILE A 214 11.67 -15.35 -24.50
C ILE A 214 12.94 -15.22 -25.31
N TRP A 215 13.29 -13.98 -25.63
CA TRP A 215 14.54 -13.67 -26.33
C TRP A 215 15.74 -14.00 -25.45
N CYS A 216 16.88 -14.27 -26.10
CA CYS A 216 18.15 -14.39 -25.39
C CYS A 216 18.39 -13.10 -24.59
N GLU A 217 18.46 -13.22 -23.28
CA GLU A 217 18.79 -12.09 -22.41
C GLU A 217 20.29 -12.14 -22.15
N ILE A 218 21.02 -11.21 -22.77
CA ILE A 218 22.42 -10.97 -22.47
C ILE A 218 22.44 -10.01 -21.27
N PRO A 219 22.75 -10.49 -20.06
CA PRO A 219 22.81 -9.66 -18.88
C PRO A 219 23.79 -8.50 -19.10
N GLU A 220 23.41 -7.32 -18.63
CA GLU A 220 24.38 -6.23 -18.54
C GLU A 220 25.56 -6.64 -17.65
N HIS A 221 26.68 -5.94 -17.82
CA HIS A 221 27.89 -6.21 -17.05
C HIS A 221 27.59 -6.25 -15.54
N PHE A 222 28.06 -7.29 -14.86
CA PHE A 222 27.83 -7.51 -13.43
C PHE A 222 28.03 -6.25 -12.56
N HIS A 223 29.08 -5.48 -12.84
CA HIS A 223 29.41 -4.27 -12.07
C HIS A 223 28.38 -3.14 -12.20
N LYS A 224 27.53 -3.11 -13.23
CA LYS A 224 26.42 -2.15 -13.34
C LYS A 224 25.29 -2.44 -12.35
N HIS A 225 25.12 -3.68 -11.93
CA HIS A 225 24.12 -4.08 -10.94
C HIS A 225 24.63 -4.03 -9.50
N LEU A 226 25.93 -3.80 -9.30
CA LEU A 226 26.55 -3.54 -8.00
C LEU A 226 26.28 -2.11 -7.53
N SER A 227 25.03 -1.66 -7.57
CA SER A 227 24.60 -0.40 -6.97
C SER A 227 24.49 -0.59 -5.46
N LEU A 228 25.64 -0.56 -4.76
CA LEU A 228 25.59 -0.40 -3.31
C LEU A 228 25.22 1.05 -3.00
N PRO A 229 24.19 1.31 -2.17
CA PRO A 229 23.95 2.65 -1.66
C PRO A 229 25.15 3.06 -0.82
N ASN A 230 26.02 3.88 -1.39
CA ASN A 230 27.06 4.56 -0.62
C ASN A 230 26.39 5.73 0.10
N CYS A 231 26.09 5.55 1.39
CA CYS A 231 25.50 6.60 2.22
C CYS A 231 26.47 7.78 2.46
N ASP A 232 27.79 7.55 2.37
CA ASP A 232 28.81 8.48 2.91
C ASP A 232 29.94 8.89 1.95
N ARG A 233 29.78 8.76 0.62
CA ARG A 233 30.83 9.24 -0.31
C ARG A 233 30.30 10.07 -1.48
N GLN A 234 30.81 11.29 -1.63
CA GLN A 234 30.72 12.04 -2.88
C GLN A 234 31.66 11.42 -3.91
N GLY A 235 31.10 10.87 -4.99
CA GLY A 235 31.83 10.33 -6.13
C GLY A 235 30.89 9.62 -7.11
N ALA A 236 31.12 9.80 -8.40
CA ALA A 236 30.20 9.45 -9.49
C ALA A 236 29.99 7.94 -9.74
N ASP A 237 30.54 7.05 -8.90
CA ASP A 237 30.73 5.66 -9.29
C ASP A 237 29.72 4.65 -8.74
N PHE A 238 28.68 5.03 -7.98
CA PHE A 238 27.63 4.08 -7.54
C PHE A 238 26.32 4.82 -7.24
N GLN A 239 25.40 4.87 -8.21
CA GLN A 239 24.16 5.66 -8.09
C GLN A 239 23.10 4.98 -7.20
N GLY A 240 23.28 5.09 -5.88
CA GLY A 240 22.25 4.83 -4.86
C GLY A 240 21.34 6.02 -4.54
N HIS A 241 21.55 7.17 -5.20
CA HIS A 241 20.91 8.45 -4.85
C HIS A 241 19.39 8.53 -5.07
N PHE A 242 18.76 7.52 -5.68
CA PHE A 242 17.32 7.50 -5.94
C PHE A 242 16.52 6.60 -4.98
N LEU A 243 17.18 5.88 -4.07
CA LEU A 243 16.51 5.00 -3.12
C LEU A 243 16.29 5.75 -1.80
N ILE A 244 15.04 6.08 -1.49
CA ILE A 244 14.65 6.58 -0.17
C ILE A 244 14.66 5.44 0.85
N GLU A 245 14.91 5.76 2.12
CA GLU A 245 15.10 4.79 3.20
C GLU A 245 13.91 3.85 3.37
N GLU A 246 12.68 4.32 3.13
CA GLU A 246 11.48 3.49 3.19
C GLU A 246 11.47 2.40 2.11
N HIS A 247 11.97 2.69 0.91
CA HIS A 247 12.06 1.71 -0.17
C HIS A 247 13.07 0.62 0.16
N VAL A 248 14.20 0.99 0.77
CA VAL A 248 15.24 0.03 1.19
C VAL A 248 14.73 -0.84 2.33
N ALA A 249 14.00 -0.27 3.29
CA ALA A 249 13.39 -1.03 4.39
C ALA A 249 12.31 -2.01 3.92
N ALA A 250 11.67 -1.74 2.77
CA ALA A 250 10.68 -2.59 2.14
C ALA A 250 11.27 -3.62 1.16
N LEU A 251 12.59 -3.64 0.95
CA LEU A 251 13.24 -4.67 0.13
C LEU A 251 13.11 -6.03 0.83
N ASP A 252 12.12 -6.81 0.39
CA ASP A 252 11.99 -8.23 0.73
C ASP A 252 13.05 -9.01 -0.06
N LEU A 253 14.29 -8.98 0.45
CA LEU A 253 15.45 -9.69 -0.11
C LEU A 253 15.39 -11.19 0.20
N ASP A 254 14.21 -11.81 0.14
CA ASP A 254 14.10 -13.26 0.27
C ASP A 254 14.57 -13.92 -1.03
N PRO A 255 15.81 -14.47 -1.07
CA PRO A 255 16.33 -15.08 -2.30
C PRO A 255 15.50 -16.31 -2.69
N ALA A 256 14.79 -16.94 -1.73
CA ALA A 256 13.93 -18.08 -2.00
C ALA A 256 12.64 -17.72 -2.75
N LYS A 257 12.28 -16.43 -2.85
CA LYS A 257 11.15 -15.97 -3.69
C LYS A 257 11.54 -15.71 -5.14
N GLN A 258 12.83 -15.47 -5.43
CA GLN A 258 13.30 -15.27 -6.80
C GLN A 258 13.38 -16.59 -7.59
N ASP A 259 13.59 -17.72 -6.90
CA ASP A 259 13.78 -19.05 -7.49
C ASP A 259 12.51 -19.88 -7.65
N LYS A 260 11.34 -19.34 -7.27
CA LYS A 260 10.08 -20.01 -7.63
C LYS A 260 9.92 -19.87 -9.12
N GLU A 261 10.21 -20.95 -9.86
CA GLU A 261 9.92 -21.13 -11.27
C GLU A 261 8.66 -20.36 -11.66
N GLN A 262 8.84 -19.13 -12.15
CA GLN A 262 7.74 -18.34 -12.65
C GLN A 262 7.31 -19.05 -13.92
N ARG A 263 6.31 -19.92 -13.79
CA ARG A 263 5.71 -20.60 -14.94
C ARG A 263 5.42 -19.55 -15.99
N ARG A 264 5.92 -19.77 -17.22
CA ARG A 264 5.72 -18.84 -18.33
C ARG A 264 4.23 -18.50 -18.42
N PRO A 265 3.86 -17.22 -18.50
CA PRO A 265 2.45 -16.87 -18.62
C PRO A 265 1.88 -17.52 -19.88
N VAL A 266 0.63 -17.97 -19.80
CA VAL A 266 -0.11 -18.44 -20.97
C VAL A 266 -0.83 -17.24 -21.57
N GLN A 267 -0.51 -16.91 -22.82
CA GLN A 267 -1.20 -15.89 -23.59
C GLN A 267 -2.15 -16.54 -24.58
N THR A 268 -3.20 -15.83 -24.98
CA THR A 268 -4.15 -16.28 -26.00
C THR A 268 -4.09 -15.33 -27.18
N GLU A 269 -3.81 -15.87 -28.36
CA GLU A 269 -3.92 -15.18 -29.65
C GLU A 269 -5.16 -15.66 -30.38
N LEU A 270 -5.93 -14.74 -30.95
CA LEU A 270 -7.12 -15.02 -31.74
C LEU A 270 -6.83 -14.64 -33.20
N ILE A 271 -6.80 -15.63 -34.08
CA ILE A 271 -6.58 -15.44 -35.51
C ILE A 271 -7.90 -15.70 -36.24
N PRO A 272 -8.47 -14.73 -36.97
CA PRO A 272 -9.69 -14.98 -37.73
C PRO A 272 -9.46 -16.05 -38.81
N THR A 273 -10.41 -16.97 -38.99
CA THR A 273 -10.28 -18.07 -39.98
C THR A 273 -10.66 -17.67 -41.40
N SER A 274 -11.48 -16.63 -41.56
CA SER A 274 -11.91 -16.05 -42.83
C SER A 274 -11.54 -14.57 -42.90
N ASP A 275 -11.50 -13.97 -44.08
CA ASP A 275 -11.34 -12.53 -44.26
C ASP A 275 -12.59 -11.76 -43.82
N TRP A 276 -12.41 -10.50 -43.43
CA TRP A 276 -13.53 -9.65 -43.03
C TRP A 276 -14.28 -9.14 -44.26
N VAL A 277 -15.57 -9.50 -44.34
CA VAL A 277 -16.50 -8.96 -45.33
C VAL A 277 -17.58 -8.22 -44.56
N VAL A 278 -17.70 -6.91 -44.80
CA VAL A 278 -18.77 -6.11 -44.21
C VAL A 278 -20.10 -6.67 -44.69
N PRO A 279 -20.98 -7.14 -43.79
CA PRO A 279 -22.30 -7.63 -44.18
C PRO A 279 -23.08 -6.48 -44.82
N GLU A 280 -23.75 -6.72 -45.94
CA GLU A 280 -24.71 -5.77 -46.50
C GLU A 280 -25.88 -5.59 -45.52
N THR A 281 -25.77 -4.59 -44.64
CA THR A 281 -26.87 -4.22 -43.76
C THR A 281 -27.95 -3.57 -44.61
N LYS A 282 -28.99 -4.33 -44.97
CA LYS A 282 -30.21 -3.73 -45.51
C LYS A 282 -30.77 -2.77 -44.45
N PRO A 283 -30.99 -1.48 -44.76
CA PRO A 283 -31.58 -0.56 -43.80
C PRO A 283 -32.96 -1.07 -43.38
N ILE A 284 -33.12 -1.35 -42.08
CA ILE A 284 -34.42 -1.67 -41.48
C ILE A 284 -35.19 -0.35 -41.38
N GLY A 285 -35.80 0.06 -42.48
CA GLY A 285 -36.44 1.37 -42.61
C GLY A 285 -37.54 1.44 -43.66
N GLU A 286 -38.22 0.32 -43.96
CA GLU A 286 -39.33 0.33 -44.92
C GLU A 286 -40.41 -0.71 -44.57
N ALA A 287 -40.86 -0.72 -43.31
CA ALA A 287 -42.01 -1.54 -42.90
C ALA A 287 -42.80 -0.88 -41.75
N ALA A 288 -43.45 0.26 -42.00
CA ALA A 288 -44.57 0.76 -41.20
C ALA A 288 -45.30 1.93 -41.90
N ALA A 289 -46.02 1.64 -42.99
CA ALA A 289 -47.05 2.53 -43.53
C ALA A 289 -48.10 1.71 -44.30
N ALA A 290 -48.75 0.76 -43.62
CA ALA A 290 -49.95 0.09 -44.12
C ALA A 290 -50.72 -0.49 -42.93
N ASN A 291 -51.56 0.34 -42.32
CA ASN A 291 -52.80 -0.03 -41.63
C ASN A 291 -53.51 1.28 -41.26
N GLU A 292 -54.16 1.87 -42.26
CA GLU A 292 -55.46 2.53 -42.13
C GLU A 292 -56.50 1.65 -42.84
#